data_AF-A0A7X5UMX1-F1
#
_entry.id   AF-A0A7X5UMX1-F1
#
_cell.length_a   1.000
_cell.length_b   1.000
_cell.length_c   1.000
_cell.angle_alpha   90.00
_cell.angle_beta   90.00
_cell.angle_gamma   90.00
#
_symmetry.space_group_name_H-M   'P 1'
#
loop_
_entity.id
_entity.type
_entity.pdbx_description
1 polymer ?
#
loop_
_entity_poly.entity_id
_entity_poly.type
_entity_poly.pdbx_seq_one_letter_code
_entity_poly.pdbx_strand_id
1 'polypeptide(L)'
;MSRNMGYAELLGRLLTVVNGREATTYRSPTRTGACLYFADGAPSCLHGHVFAGLGHDEESLAMDNGETAATAYAALGYELTPRAETLATVTQESQDDGVAWGRCVQSGMASALLIEDSEADRRVGDLTVIATIEHLGRRYRPQTRTWPEAPTFAPPSLSVDCEPASLLGQAFRLWGTTPEQVRRTDNARAVDALTALGWQLSARAWSLIVSAQEAENAGHPWDEIAHLVATLNVDIEPGTEVDR
;
A
#
# COMPACT_ATOMS: atom_id res chain seq x y z
N MET A 1 17.94 8.40 14.88
CA MET A 1 17.67 9.06 13.57
C MET A 1 16.21 8.79 13.27
N SER A 2 15.39 9.84 13.05
CA SER A 2 14.00 9.64 12.64
C SER A 2 13.97 9.05 11.22
N ARG A 3 13.04 8.14 10.97
CA ARG A 3 12.83 7.54 9.65
C ARG A 3 11.64 8.24 8.98
N ASN A 4 11.87 8.87 7.83
CA ASN A 4 10.77 9.42 7.03
C ASN A 4 9.92 8.30 6.43
N MET A 5 8.63 8.29 6.74
CA MET A 5 7.64 7.39 6.15
C MET A 5 6.67 8.21 5.29
N GLY A 6 6.74 7.98 3.98
CA GLY A 6 5.87 8.62 3.00
C GLY A 6 4.58 7.87 2.76
N TYR A 7 3.71 8.50 1.96
CA TYR A 7 2.37 8.01 1.63
C TYR A 7 2.37 6.58 1.10
N ALA A 8 3.21 6.26 0.10
CA ALA A 8 3.19 4.94 -0.52
C ALA A 8 3.68 3.83 0.43
N GLU A 9 4.62 4.13 1.33
CA GLU A 9 5.06 3.18 2.36
C GLU A 9 3.92 2.93 3.36
N LEU A 10 3.32 3.99 3.91
CA LEU A 10 2.21 3.86 4.87
C LEU A 10 1.00 3.17 4.25
N LEU A 11 0.63 3.52 3.01
CA LEU A 11 -0.44 2.87 2.28
C LEU A 11 -0.18 1.38 2.11
N GLY A 12 1.04 0.98 1.71
CA GLY A 12 1.42 -0.42 1.60
C GLY A 12 1.24 -1.20 2.89
N ARG A 13 1.59 -0.59 4.03
CA ARG A 13 1.40 -1.19 5.36
C ARG A 13 -0.08 -1.32 5.72
N LEU A 14 -0.88 -0.28 5.48
CA LEU A 14 -2.33 -0.32 5.72
C LEU A 14 -3.00 -1.39 4.84
N LEU A 15 -2.64 -1.46 3.55
CA LEU A 15 -3.14 -2.50 2.64
C LEU A 15 -2.77 -3.91 3.10
N THR A 16 -1.56 -4.11 3.63
CA THR A 16 -1.15 -5.39 4.23
C THR A 16 -2.07 -5.80 5.36
N VAL A 17 -2.51 -4.86 6.20
CA VAL A 17 -3.43 -5.14 7.32
C VAL A 17 -4.84 -5.42 6.83
N VAL A 18 -5.35 -4.65 5.85
CA VAL A 18 -6.76 -4.74 5.45
C VAL A 18 -7.06 -5.83 4.42
N ASN A 19 -6.07 -6.34 3.70
CA ASN A 19 -6.28 -7.40 2.72
C ASN A 19 -6.88 -8.66 3.40
N GLY A 20 -8.10 -9.03 3.01
CA GLY A 20 -8.86 -10.12 3.64
C GLY A 20 -9.50 -9.77 4.99
N ARG A 21 -9.42 -8.51 5.42
CA ARG A 21 -9.99 -7.97 6.67
C ARG A 21 -10.79 -6.69 6.43
N GLU A 22 -11.23 -6.43 5.20
CA GLU A 22 -11.81 -5.16 4.77
C GLU A 22 -13.10 -4.81 5.52
N ALA A 23 -13.88 -5.83 5.91
CA ALA A 23 -15.12 -5.69 6.67
C ALA A 23 -14.93 -5.61 8.19
N THR A 24 -13.69 -5.68 8.67
CA THR A 24 -13.38 -5.58 10.11
C THR A 24 -13.70 -4.17 10.59
N THR A 25 -14.45 -4.08 11.67
CA THR A 25 -14.73 -2.83 12.37
C THR A 25 -14.06 -2.90 13.73
N TYR A 26 -13.27 -1.88 14.06
CA TYR A 26 -12.73 -1.75 15.40
C TYR A 26 -13.86 -1.49 16.41
N ARG A 27 -13.78 -2.15 17.56
CA ARG A 27 -14.67 -1.89 18.69
C ARG A 27 -13.79 -1.50 19.85
N SER A 28 -13.85 -0.23 20.24
CA SER A 28 -13.04 0.22 21.36
C SER A 28 -13.39 -0.58 22.61
N PRO A 29 -12.41 -1.21 23.28
CA PRO A 29 -12.63 -1.90 24.54
C PRO A 29 -12.87 -0.88 25.68
N THR A 30 -12.60 0.41 25.45
CA THR A 30 -12.80 1.48 26.43
C THR A 30 -14.06 2.31 26.12
N ARG A 31 -14.64 2.90 27.17
CA ARG A 31 -15.79 3.81 27.03
C ARG A 31 -15.42 5.21 26.49
N THR A 32 -14.13 5.51 26.38
CA THR A 32 -13.64 6.85 25.99
C THR A 32 -13.65 7.08 24.48
N GLY A 33 -13.83 6.03 23.67
CA GLY A 33 -13.93 6.14 22.21
C GLY A 33 -12.58 6.21 21.48
N ALA A 34 -11.46 6.44 22.18
CA ALA A 34 -10.13 6.41 21.57
C ALA A 34 -9.72 4.99 21.14
N CYS A 35 -9.04 4.84 19.99
CA CYS A 35 -8.36 3.58 19.65
C CYS A 35 -7.30 3.25 20.72
N LEU A 36 -7.30 1.99 21.17
CA LEU A 36 -6.13 1.36 21.75
C LEU A 36 -5.40 0.64 20.61
N TYR A 37 -4.12 0.94 20.44
CA TYR A 37 -3.30 0.29 19.42
C TYR A 37 -3.05 -1.18 19.77
N PHE A 38 -2.81 -1.45 21.06
CA PHE A 38 -2.66 -2.79 21.61
C PHE A 38 -3.67 -3.01 22.73
N ALA A 39 -4.18 -4.23 22.83
CA ALA A 39 -5.01 -4.71 23.93
C ALA A 39 -4.59 -6.13 24.29
N ASP A 40 -4.31 -6.37 25.57
CA ASP A 40 -3.87 -7.67 26.09
C ASP A 40 -2.64 -8.23 25.34
N GLY A 41 -1.63 -7.37 25.07
CA GLY A 41 -0.40 -7.75 24.37
C GLY A 41 -0.55 -7.99 22.85
N ALA A 42 -1.73 -7.74 22.27
CA ALA A 42 -1.99 -7.96 20.84
C ALA A 42 -2.45 -6.67 20.13
N PRO A 43 -2.10 -6.47 18.84
CA PRO A 43 -2.61 -5.35 18.08
C PRO A 43 -4.13 -5.43 17.95
N SER A 44 -4.83 -4.34 18.28
CA SER A 44 -6.29 -4.29 18.37
C SER A 44 -6.96 -3.41 17.32
N CYS A 45 -6.26 -2.39 16.83
CA CYS A 45 -6.79 -1.46 15.83
C CYS A 45 -5.89 -1.43 14.57
N LEU A 46 -6.35 -0.80 13.49
CA LEU A 46 -5.69 -0.78 12.18
C LEU A 46 -4.23 -0.33 12.26
N HIS A 47 -3.96 0.79 12.91
CA HIS A 47 -2.59 1.29 13.13
C HIS A 47 -1.82 0.44 14.13
N GLY A 48 -2.49 -0.18 15.11
CA GLY A 48 -1.87 -1.16 16.00
C GLY A 48 -1.26 -2.34 15.23
N HIS A 49 -1.97 -2.86 14.24
CA HIS A 49 -1.42 -3.90 13.35
C HIS A 49 -0.27 -3.37 12.48
N VAL A 50 -0.30 -2.12 12.05
CA VAL A 50 0.84 -1.51 11.33
C VAL A 50 2.06 -1.40 12.24
N PHE A 51 1.88 -0.96 13.48
CA PHE A 51 2.95 -0.88 14.49
C PHE A 51 3.54 -2.25 14.81
N ALA A 52 2.69 -3.26 14.99
CA ALA A 52 3.14 -4.65 15.15
C ALA A 52 3.98 -5.12 13.93
N GLY A 53 3.55 -4.80 12.71
CA GLY A 53 4.31 -5.09 11.49
C GLY A 53 5.61 -4.29 11.33
N LEU A 54 5.79 -3.20 12.09
CA LEU A 54 7.03 -2.44 12.21
C LEU A 54 7.95 -2.98 13.30
N GLY A 55 7.52 -4.00 14.06
CA GLY A 55 8.28 -4.58 15.16
C GLY A 55 8.06 -3.89 16.51
N HIS A 56 7.00 -3.08 16.64
CA HIS A 56 6.61 -2.45 17.90
C HIS A 56 5.53 -3.25 18.61
N ASP A 57 5.51 -3.16 19.93
CA ASP A 57 4.58 -3.85 20.82
C ASP A 57 3.89 -2.86 21.78
N GLU A 58 3.12 -3.40 22.72
CA GLU A 58 2.43 -2.61 23.73
C GLU A 58 3.41 -1.78 24.59
N GLU A 59 4.57 -2.33 24.94
CA GLU A 59 5.59 -1.62 25.72
C GLU A 59 6.17 -0.42 24.96
N SER A 60 6.31 -0.57 23.64
CA SER A 60 6.77 0.50 22.74
C SER A 60 5.87 1.74 22.74
N LEU A 61 4.58 1.57 23.07
CA LEU A 61 3.55 2.61 23.06
C LEU A 61 2.93 2.85 24.44
N ALA A 62 3.54 2.35 25.52
CA ALA A 62 3.00 2.42 26.88
C ALA A 62 2.86 3.85 27.46
N MET A 63 3.20 4.88 26.69
CA MET A 63 3.03 6.27 27.06
C MET A 63 1.85 6.87 26.27
N ASP A 64 0.72 6.99 26.98
CA ASP A 64 -0.44 7.84 26.71
C ASP A 64 -1.59 7.27 25.83
N ASN A 65 -2.65 6.86 26.53
CA ASN A 65 -3.92 6.40 25.96
C ASN A 65 -4.76 7.61 25.51
N GLY A 66 -4.47 8.13 24.32
CA GLY A 66 -5.17 9.27 23.73
C GLY A 66 -4.48 9.89 22.52
N GLU A 67 -3.34 9.34 22.11
CA GLU A 67 -2.54 9.83 21.00
C GLU A 67 -3.16 9.53 19.63
N THR A 68 -3.05 10.50 18.71
CA THR A 68 -3.35 10.27 17.29
C THR A 68 -2.30 9.35 16.69
N ALA A 69 -2.61 8.75 15.55
CA ALA A 69 -1.71 7.83 14.85
C ALA A 69 -0.44 8.59 14.47
N ALA A 70 -0.59 9.84 14.04
CA ALA A 70 0.53 10.73 13.74
C ALA A 70 1.47 10.93 14.93
N THR A 71 0.94 11.19 16.13
CA THR A 71 1.76 11.33 17.34
C THR A 71 2.41 10.01 17.73
N ALA A 72 1.69 8.89 17.61
CA ALA A 72 2.25 7.56 17.86
C ALA A 72 3.39 7.20 16.89
N TYR A 73 3.25 7.49 15.59
CA TYR A 73 4.35 7.33 14.62
C TYR A 73 5.58 8.17 15.03
N ALA A 74 5.37 9.43 15.41
CA ALA A 74 6.44 10.31 15.84
C ALA A 74 7.15 9.80 17.11
N ALA A 75 6.39 9.32 18.10
CA ALA A 75 6.91 8.71 19.33
C ALA A 75 7.77 7.47 19.04
N LEU A 76 7.39 6.68 18.02
CA LEU A 76 8.14 5.52 17.54
C LEU A 76 9.32 5.90 16.62
N GLY A 77 9.57 7.20 16.40
CA GLY A 77 10.69 7.70 15.61
C GLY A 77 10.43 7.76 14.10
N TYR A 78 9.17 7.69 13.67
CA TYR A 78 8.77 7.90 12.28
C TYR A 78 8.27 9.32 12.06
N GLU A 79 8.86 10.01 11.10
CA GLU A 79 8.39 11.31 10.65
C GLU A 79 7.54 11.11 9.41
N LEU A 80 6.25 11.45 9.51
CA LEU A 80 5.32 11.31 8.40
C LEU A 80 5.41 12.53 7.48
N THR A 81 5.31 12.31 6.17
CA THR A 81 5.04 13.40 5.24
C THR A 81 3.63 13.95 5.49
N PRO A 82 3.31 15.19 5.09
CA PRO A 82 1.96 15.75 5.25
C PRO A 82 0.86 14.88 4.60
N ARG A 83 1.18 14.25 3.47
CA ARG A 83 0.28 13.32 2.77
C ARG A 83 0.10 12.00 3.57
N ALA A 84 1.16 11.43 4.13
CA ALA A 84 1.08 10.24 4.97
C ALA A 84 0.37 10.52 6.30
N GLU A 85 0.60 11.69 6.90
CA GLU A 85 -0.07 12.15 8.11
C GLU A 85 -1.58 12.24 7.89
N THR A 86 -2.00 12.85 6.76
CA THR A 86 -3.43 12.90 6.39
C THR A 86 -4.03 11.50 6.24
N LEU A 87 -3.30 10.57 5.61
CA LEU A 87 -3.71 9.17 5.50
C LEU A 87 -3.86 8.52 6.89
N ALA A 88 -2.90 8.72 7.80
CA ALA A 88 -2.93 8.15 9.15
C ALA A 88 -4.10 8.71 9.98
N THR A 89 -4.28 10.03 9.98
CA THR A 89 -5.33 10.72 10.73
C THR A 89 -6.72 10.30 10.27
N VAL A 90 -7.01 10.40 8.97
CA VAL A 90 -8.35 10.09 8.45
C VAL A 90 -8.72 8.61 8.62
N THR A 91 -7.73 7.71 8.50
CA THR A 91 -7.97 6.28 8.73
C THR A 91 -8.26 5.96 10.19
N GLN A 92 -7.59 6.62 11.14
CA GLN A 92 -7.89 6.46 12.56
C GLN A 92 -9.25 7.07 12.91
N GLU A 93 -9.53 8.31 12.51
CA GLU A 93 -10.81 8.98 12.80
C GLU A 93 -11.99 8.16 12.27
N SER A 94 -11.91 7.70 11.02
CA SER A 94 -12.95 6.85 10.44
C SER A 94 -13.13 5.55 11.24
N GLN A 95 -12.04 4.93 11.67
CA GLN A 95 -12.11 3.70 12.45
C GLN A 95 -12.75 3.95 13.82
N ASP A 96 -12.39 5.05 14.49
CA ASP A 96 -12.90 5.41 15.81
C ASP A 96 -14.41 5.74 15.74
N ASP A 97 -14.89 6.19 14.58
CA ASP A 97 -16.32 6.31 14.22
C ASP A 97 -17.01 4.96 13.90
N GLY A 98 -16.30 3.83 14.02
CA GLY A 98 -16.84 2.49 13.76
C GLY A 98 -16.95 2.12 12.28
N VAL A 99 -16.25 2.84 11.40
CA VAL A 99 -16.20 2.51 9.97
C VAL A 99 -15.35 1.24 9.76
N ALA A 100 -15.75 0.39 8.82
CA ALA A 100 -14.98 -0.80 8.46
C ALA A 100 -13.60 -0.41 7.88
N TRP A 101 -12.55 -1.16 8.20
CA TRP A 101 -11.16 -0.82 7.88
C TRP A 101 -10.93 -0.56 6.39
N GLY A 102 -11.52 -1.38 5.50
CA GLY A 102 -11.40 -1.16 4.06
C GLY A 102 -11.98 0.17 3.59
N ARG A 103 -13.03 0.67 4.27
CA ARG A 103 -13.59 2.01 4.03
C ARG A 103 -12.77 3.11 4.67
N CYS A 104 -12.18 2.87 5.84
CA CYS A 104 -11.24 3.80 6.47
C CYS A 104 -10.06 4.11 5.53
N VAL A 105 -9.44 3.07 4.97
CA VAL A 105 -8.32 3.23 4.02
C VAL A 105 -8.76 3.97 2.74
N GLN A 106 -9.97 3.70 2.23
CA GLN A 106 -10.51 4.44 1.08
C GLN A 106 -10.70 5.93 1.36
N SER A 107 -11.28 6.29 2.49
CA SER A 107 -11.44 7.69 2.90
C SER A 107 -10.07 8.36 3.09
N GLY A 108 -9.13 7.68 3.73
CA GLY A 108 -7.77 8.19 3.93
C GLY A 108 -7.02 8.42 2.62
N MET A 109 -7.13 7.50 1.66
CA MET A 109 -6.55 7.69 0.33
C MET A 109 -7.16 8.90 -0.38
N ALA A 110 -8.50 9.04 -0.37
CA ALA A 110 -9.18 10.14 -1.03
C ALA A 110 -8.75 11.50 -0.46
N SER A 111 -8.64 11.63 0.87
CA SER A 111 -8.19 12.86 1.53
C SER A 111 -6.71 13.13 1.32
N ALA A 112 -5.85 12.11 1.44
CA ALA A 112 -4.41 12.26 1.29
C ALA A 112 -4.02 12.75 -0.12
N LEU A 113 -4.71 12.27 -1.17
CA LEU A 113 -4.42 12.69 -2.55
C LEU A 113 -4.77 14.17 -2.85
N LEU A 114 -5.44 14.88 -1.92
CA LEU A 114 -5.64 16.33 -2.01
C LEU A 114 -4.42 17.14 -1.53
N ILE A 115 -3.49 16.48 -0.82
CA ILE A 115 -2.26 17.09 -0.31
C ILE A 115 -1.15 16.93 -1.34
N GLU A 116 -0.38 17.98 -1.60
CA GLU A 116 0.79 17.91 -2.50
C GLU A 116 1.79 16.84 -2.03
N ASP A 117 2.40 16.09 -2.97
CA ASP A 117 3.40 15.10 -2.60
C ASP A 117 4.79 15.70 -2.41
N SER A 118 5.55 15.04 -1.55
CA SER A 118 6.98 15.17 -1.40
C SER A 118 7.73 14.02 -2.07
N GLU A 119 9.04 14.14 -2.21
CA GLU A 119 9.89 13.05 -2.71
C GLU A 119 9.76 11.77 -1.84
N ALA A 120 9.61 11.93 -0.53
CA ALA A 120 9.47 10.81 0.40
C ALA A 120 8.16 10.02 0.17
N ASP A 121 7.13 10.65 -0.40
CA ASP A 121 5.87 9.98 -0.76
C ASP A 121 6.02 9.00 -1.93
N ARG A 122 7.08 9.17 -2.73
CA ARG A 122 7.35 8.39 -3.95
C ARG A 122 8.33 7.24 -3.73
N ARG A 123 8.45 6.75 -2.49
CA ARG A 123 9.26 5.58 -2.14
C ARG A 123 8.39 4.33 -2.05
N VAL A 124 8.69 3.33 -2.88
CA VAL A 124 7.93 2.07 -2.94
C VAL A 124 8.84 0.90 -2.65
N GLY A 125 8.54 0.21 -1.55
CA GLY A 125 9.15 -1.07 -1.18
C GLY A 125 8.37 -2.26 -1.74
N ASP A 126 8.94 -3.44 -1.59
CA ASP A 126 8.34 -4.72 -1.99
C ASP A 126 7.00 -4.97 -1.28
N LEU A 127 6.93 -4.70 0.02
CA LEU A 127 5.68 -4.81 0.80
C LEU A 127 4.55 -3.99 0.15
N THR A 128 4.83 -2.74 -0.22
CA THR A 128 3.85 -1.86 -0.87
C THR A 128 3.39 -2.45 -2.19
N VAL A 129 4.29 -2.98 -3.02
CA VAL A 129 3.93 -3.63 -4.30
C VAL A 129 3.04 -4.84 -4.06
N ILE A 130 3.45 -5.75 -3.18
CA ILE A 130 2.70 -6.98 -2.87
C ILE A 130 1.30 -6.63 -2.36
N ALA A 131 1.21 -5.78 -1.34
CA ALA A 131 -0.06 -5.43 -0.73
C ALA A 131 -1.00 -4.70 -1.70
N THR A 132 -0.46 -3.82 -2.56
CA THR A 132 -1.23 -3.11 -3.59
C THR A 132 -1.78 -4.07 -4.65
N ILE A 133 -0.93 -4.95 -5.17
CA ILE A 133 -1.33 -5.91 -6.21
C ILE A 133 -2.34 -6.92 -5.63
N GLU A 134 -2.13 -7.40 -4.40
CA GLU A 134 -3.10 -8.26 -3.73
C GLU A 134 -4.44 -7.54 -3.52
N HIS A 135 -4.41 -6.28 -3.07
CA HIS A 135 -5.60 -5.47 -2.87
C HIS A 135 -6.42 -5.36 -4.17
N LEU A 136 -5.76 -5.01 -5.27
CA LEU A 136 -6.38 -4.89 -6.59
C LEU A 136 -6.87 -6.23 -7.10
N GLY A 137 -6.05 -7.29 -6.99
CA GLY A 137 -6.40 -8.64 -7.37
C GLY A 137 -7.67 -9.13 -6.67
N ARG A 138 -7.82 -8.88 -5.35
CA ARG A 138 -9.04 -9.21 -4.59
C ARG A 138 -10.24 -8.37 -5.02
N ARG A 139 -10.05 -7.06 -5.18
CA ARG A 139 -11.12 -6.10 -5.50
C ARG A 139 -11.79 -6.37 -6.84
N TYR A 140 -11.03 -6.85 -7.83
CA TYR A 140 -11.50 -6.98 -9.21
C TYR A 140 -11.68 -8.43 -9.69
N ARG A 141 -11.69 -9.43 -8.77
CA ARG A 141 -11.94 -10.85 -9.12
C ARG A 141 -13.35 -11.08 -9.70
N PRO A 142 -13.52 -12.04 -10.63
CA PRO A 142 -12.53 -12.64 -11.55
C PRO A 142 -12.52 -11.93 -12.93
N GLN A 143 -13.17 -10.77 -13.04
CA GLN A 143 -13.70 -10.27 -14.31
C GLN A 143 -12.72 -9.39 -15.11
N THR A 144 -11.55 -9.10 -14.57
CA THR A 144 -10.57 -8.23 -15.24
C THR A 144 -9.51 -9.06 -15.94
N ARG A 145 -9.80 -9.41 -17.20
CA ARG A 145 -8.75 -9.31 -18.22
C ARG A 145 -8.44 -7.83 -18.38
N THR A 146 -7.18 -7.51 -18.69
CA THR A 146 -6.82 -6.24 -19.32
C THR A 146 -7.94 -5.83 -20.28
N TRP A 147 -8.60 -4.71 -19.98
CA TRP A 147 -9.79 -4.13 -20.63
C TRP A 147 -10.40 -4.94 -21.81
N PRO A 148 -11.68 -5.36 -21.78
CA PRO A 148 -12.27 -6.29 -22.76
C PRO A 148 -12.27 -5.80 -24.23
N GLU A 149 -11.96 -4.53 -24.47
CA GLU A 149 -11.88 -3.92 -25.81
C GLU A 149 -10.44 -3.67 -26.30
N ALA A 150 -9.42 -3.99 -25.49
CA ALA A 150 -8.04 -3.87 -25.91
C ALA A 150 -7.75 -4.90 -27.03
N PRO A 151 -7.26 -4.49 -28.21
CA PRO A 151 -6.90 -5.41 -29.27
C PRO A 151 -5.90 -6.44 -28.72
N THR A 152 -6.20 -7.72 -28.92
CA THR A 152 -5.53 -8.92 -28.37
C THR A 152 -4.04 -9.07 -28.71
N PHE A 153 -3.41 -8.06 -29.31
CA PHE A 153 -2.04 -8.09 -29.83
C PHE A 153 -1.14 -6.98 -29.28
N ALA A 154 -1.62 -6.11 -28.38
CA ALA A 154 -0.80 -5.09 -27.74
C ALA A 154 -0.73 -5.32 -26.22
N PRO A 155 0.45 -5.14 -25.58
CA PRO A 155 0.52 -5.14 -24.12
C PRO A 155 -0.43 -4.07 -23.56
N PRO A 156 -1.11 -4.33 -22.44
CA PRO A 156 -2.02 -3.37 -21.84
C PRO A 156 -1.27 -2.07 -21.54
N SER A 157 -1.81 -0.96 -22.06
CA SER A 157 -1.32 0.36 -21.67
C SER A 157 -1.52 0.56 -20.17
N LEU A 158 -0.61 1.31 -19.54
CA LEU A 158 -0.81 1.75 -18.15
C LEU A 158 -2.05 2.64 -18.02
N SER A 159 -2.41 3.37 -19.08
CA SER A 159 -3.57 4.25 -19.12
C SER A 159 -4.15 4.41 -20.53
N VAL A 160 -5.46 4.52 -20.63
CA VAL A 160 -6.22 4.83 -21.86
C VAL A 160 -7.24 5.91 -21.52
N ASP A 161 -7.37 6.93 -22.36
CA ASP A 161 -8.37 8.02 -22.18
C ASP A 161 -8.40 8.65 -20.79
N CYS A 162 -7.22 8.86 -20.19
CA CYS A 162 -7.05 9.39 -18.83
C CYS A 162 -7.59 8.50 -17.70
N GLU A 163 -7.81 7.21 -17.97
CA GLU A 163 -8.15 6.20 -16.98
C GLU A 163 -7.06 5.12 -16.89
N PRO A 164 -6.80 4.54 -15.71
CA PRO A 164 -5.93 3.38 -15.57
C PRO A 164 -6.51 2.18 -16.32
N ALA A 165 -5.72 1.61 -17.24
CA ALA A 165 -6.17 0.55 -18.15
C ALA A 165 -5.62 -0.85 -17.81
N SER A 166 -4.76 -0.94 -16.80
CA SER A 166 -4.05 -2.15 -16.36
C SER A 166 -3.97 -2.22 -14.84
N LEU A 167 -3.60 -3.38 -14.30
CA LEU A 167 -3.31 -3.62 -12.89
C LEU A 167 -2.26 -2.64 -12.38
N LEU A 168 -1.16 -2.47 -13.13
CA LEU A 168 -0.12 -1.54 -12.76
C LEU A 168 -0.56 -0.07 -12.91
N GLY A 169 -1.40 0.24 -13.91
CA GLY A 169 -2.06 1.55 -13.98
C GLY A 169 -2.93 1.84 -12.76
N GLN A 170 -3.68 0.85 -12.28
CA GLN A 170 -4.47 0.96 -11.06
C GLN A 170 -3.59 1.11 -9.83
N ALA A 171 -2.47 0.39 -9.75
CA ALA A 171 -1.50 0.54 -8.67
C ALA A 171 -0.91 1.95 -8.63
N PHE A 172 -0.55 2.51 -9.79
CA PHE A 172 -0.03 3.87 -9.91
C PHE A 172 -1.04 4.89 -9.41
N ARG A 173 -2.32 4.71 -9.77
CA ARG A 173 -3.41 5.55 -9.26
C ARG A 173 -3.50 5.48 -7.74
N LEU A 174 -3.41 4.30 -7.15
CA LEU A 174 -3.40 4.14 -5.69
C LEU A 174 -2.19 4.82 -5.04
N TRP A 175 -1.04 4.84 -5.72
CA TRP A 175 0.15 5.55 -5.25
C TRP A 175 0.11 7.07 -5.54
N GLY A 176 -0.98 7.58 -6.11
CA GLY A 176 -1.18 9.01 -6.37
C GLY A 176 -0.55 9.52 -7.66
N THR A 177 -0.19 8.63 -8.57
CA THR A 177 0.20 8.99 -9.95
C THR A 177 -1.05 9.05 -10.83
N THR A 178 -1.28 10.18 -11.49
CA THR A 178 -2.43 10.35 -12.38
C THR A 178 -2.17 9.72 -13.76
N PRO A 179 -3.20 9.23 -14.46
CA PRO A 179 -3.07 8.73 -15.84
C PRO A 179 -2.42 9.73 -16.80
N GLU A 180 -2.64 11.04 -16.64
CA GLU A 180 -1.98 12.07 -17.44
C GLU A 180 -0.47 12.12 -17.22
N GLN A 181 -0.03 11.97 -15.97
CA GLN A 181 1.39 11.91 -15.64
C GLN A 181 2.04 10.70 -16.32
N VAL A 182 1.39 9.53 -16.27
CA VAL A 182 1.87 8.32 -16.94
C VAL A 182 1.96 8.51 -18.45
N ARG A 183 0.90 9.05 -19.08
CA ARG A 183 0.88 9.31 -20.53
C ARG A 183 2.02 10.21 -21.00
N ARG A 184 2.41 11.21 -20.20
CA ARG A 184 3.51 12.14 -20.54
C ARG A 184 4.87 11.46 -20.58
N THR A 185 5.03 10.31 -19.93
CA THR A 185 6.30 9.59 -19.93
C THR A 185 6.57 8.86 -21.24
N ASP A 186 5.54 8.61 -22.07
CA ASP A 186 5.61 7.81 -23.31
C ASP A 186 6.26 6.43 -23.13
N ASN A 187 6.34 5.94 -21.88
CA ASN A 187 7.05 4.72 -21.53
C ASN A 187 6.10 3.51 -21.60
N ALA A 188 6.51 2.48 -22.33
CA ALA A 188 5.80 1.20 -22.37
C ALA A 188 5.99 0.35 -21.09
N ARG A 189 7.08 0.58 -20.35
CA ARG A 189 7.42 -0.19 -19.13
C ARG A 189 7.04 0.60 -17.87
N ALA A 190 6.40 -0.09 -16.92
CA ALA A 190 5.95 0.51 -15.67
C ALA A 190 7.12 1.10 -14.86
N VAL A 191 8.23 0.36 -14.74
CA VAL A 191 9.42 0.81 -14.02
C VAL A 191 10.07 2.05 -14.64
N ASP A 192 10.04 2.18 -15.96
CA ASP A 192 10.59 3.34 -16.67
C ASP A 192 9.69 4.57 -16.45
N ALA A 193 8.37 4.39 -16.49
CA ALA A 193 7.41 5.44 -16.16
C ALA A 193 7.59 5.94 -14.70
N LEU A 194 7.73 5.03 -13.74
CA LEU A 194 7.98 5.38 -12.34
C LEU A 194 9.30 6.15 -12.17
N THR A 195 10.37 5.67 -12.81
CA THR A 195 11.68 6.33 -12.77
C THR A 195 11.61 7.74 -13.36
N ALA A 196 10.94 7.92 -14.50
CA ALA A 196 10.74 9.22 -15.13
C ALA A 196 9.92 10.20 -14.27
N LEU A 197 9.01 9.67 -13.44
CA LEU A 197 8.20 10.43 -12.49
C LEU A 197 8.91 10.67 -11.14
N GLY A 198 10.16 10.21 -11.00
CA GLY A 198 10.98 10.40 -9.80
C GLY A 198 10.67 9.45 -8.66
N TRP A 199 10.05 8.29 -8.93
CA TRP A 199 9.82 7.26 -7.93
C TRP A 199 11.10 6.53 -7.57
N GLN A 200 11.25 6.22 -6.29
CA GLN A 200 12.35 5.45 -5.72
C GLN A 200 11.85 4.05 -5.39
N LEU A 201 12.36 3.06 -6.13
CA LEU A 201 12.00 1.65 -5.97
C LEU A 201 13.10 0.90 -5.23
N SER A 202 12.72 0.03 -4.29
CA SER A 202 13.66 -0.99 -3.84
C SER A 202 13.99 -1.96 -4.99
N ALA A 203 15.15 -2.60 -4.97
CA ALA A 203 15.53 -3.57 -6.01
C ALA A 203 14.48 -4.70 -6.16
N ARG A 204 13.86 -5.10 -5.05
CA ARG A 204 12.81 -6.11 -5.06
C ARG A 204 11.47 -5.57 -5.57
N ALA A 205 11.09 -4.34 -5.20
CA ALA A 205 9.91 -3.69 -5.76
C ALA A 205 10.01 -3.59 -7.29
N TRP A 206 11.19 -3.24 -7.81
CA TRP A 206 11.48 -3.23 -9.23
C TRP A 206 11.20 -4.60 -9.88
N SER A 207 11.79 -5.67 -9.34
CA SER A 207 11.60 -7.03 -9.85
C SER A 207 10.13 -7.45 -9.85
N LEU A 208 9.40 -7.18 -8.76
CA LEU A 208 7.98 -7.53 -8.64
C LEU A 208 7.11 -6.78 -9.66
N ILE A 209 7.39 -5.50 -9.90
CA ILE A 209 6.69 -4.71 -10.91
C ILE A 209 6.96 -5.26 -12.32
N VAL A 210 8.20 -5.63 -12.63
CA VAL A 210 8.54 -6.26 -13.92
C VAL A 210 7.79 -7.58 -14.11
N SER A 211 7.84 -8.48 -13.12
CA SER A 211 7.15 -9.77 -13.19
C SER A 211 5.63 -9.60 -13.29
N ALA A 212 5.05 -8.65 -12.56
CA ALA A 212 3.63 -8.32 -12.67
C ALA A 212 3.28 -7.82 -14.09
N GLN A 213 4.12 -6.95 -14.67
CA GLN A 213 3.89 -6.44 -16.02
C GLN A 213 4.01 -7.55 -17.08
N GLU A 214 4.98 -8.45 -16.95
CA GLU A 214 5.14 -9.59 -17.85
C GLU A 214 3.93 -10.53 -17.79
N ALA A 215 3.45 -10.85 -16.58
CA ALA A 215 2.26 -11.67 -16.41
C ALA A 215 1.00 -10.97 -16.97
N GLU A 216 0.89 -9.65 -16.79
CA GLU A 216 -0.21 -8.88 -17.35
C GLU A 216 -0.17 -8.85 -18.89
N ASN A 217 1.01 -8.69 -19.48
CA ASN A 217 1.21 -8.76 -20.93
C ASN A 217 0.89 -10.15 -21.50
N ALA A 218 1.08 -11.21 -20.72
CA ALA A 218 0.69 -12.58 -21.07
C ALA A 218 -0.82 -12.84 -20.87
N GLY A 219 -1.58 -11.85 -20.37
CA GLY A 219 -3.02 -11.94 -20.21
C GLY A 219 -3.48 -12.69 -18.96
N HIS A 220 -2.61 -12.85 -17.95
CA HIS A 220 -3.00 -13.47 -16.69
C HIS A 220 -4.06 -12.63 -15.96
N PRO A 221 -5.08 -13.27 -15.36
CA PRO A 221 -6.00 -12.62 -14.44
C PRO A 221 -5.26 -11.94 -13.29
N TRP A 222 -5.75 -10.79 -12.85
CA TRP A 222 -5.08 -9.99 -11.81
C TRP A 222 -4.93 -10.73 -10.47
N ASP A 223 -5.81 -11.67 -10.17
CA ASP A 223 -5.67 -12.50 -8.97
C ASP A 223 -4.62 -13.60 -9.08
N GLU A 224 -4.38 -14.13 -10.29
CA GLU A 224 -3.22 -14.99 -10.56
C GLU A 224 -1.92 -14.18 -10.45
N ILE A 225 -1.89 -12.95 -11.01
CA ILE A 225 -0.74 -12.05 -10.87
C ILE A 225 -0.47 -11.73 -9.40
N ALA A 226 -1.51 -11.48 -8.61
CA ALA A 226 -1.36 -11.29 -7.16
C ALA A 226 -0.78 -12.51 -6.45
N HIS A 227 -1.19 -13.72 -6.84
CA HIS A 227 -0.61 -14.94 -6.30
C HIS A 227 0.87 -15.11 -6.69
N LEU A 228 1.23 -14.80 -7.94
CA LEU A 228 2.62 -14.80 -8.42
C LEU A 228 3.49 -13.83 -7.62
N VAL A 229 3.06 -12.57 -7.48
CA VAL A 229 3.80 -11.54 -6.74
C VAL A 229 3.98 -11.90 -5.27
N ALA A 230 2.97 -12.52 -4.64
CA ALA A 230 3.06 -12.99 -3.26
C ALA A 230 3.98 -14.20 -3.08
N THR A 231 4.11 -15.08 -4.08
CA THR A 231 4.96 -16.29 -4.00
C THR A 231 6.43 -15.99 -4.27
N LEU A 232 6.73 -15.05 -5.18
CA LEU A 232 8.07 -14.48 -5.36
C LEU A 232 8.59 -13.77 -4.09
N ASN A 233 7.72 -13.54 -3.10
CA ASN A 233 8.11 -13.05 -1.79
C ASN A 233 8.79 -14.11 -0.90
N VAL A 234 8.59 -15.41 -1.19
CA VAL A 234 9.02 -16.52 -0.32
C VAL A 234 10.37 -17.12 -0.75
N ASP A 235 10.74 -17.03 -2.02
CA ASP A 235 11.90 -17.74 -2.59
C ASP A 235 13.28 -17.07 -2.38
N ILE A 236 13.44 -16.26 -1.33
CA ILE A 236 14.75 -15.79 -0.89
C ILE A 236 14.90 -16.07 0.60
N GLU A 237 14.94 -17.36 0.95
CA GLU A 237 15.72 -17.76 2.13
C GLU A 237 17.19 -17.42 1.82
N PRO A 238 17.92 -16.73 2.72
CA PRO A 238 19.36 -16.64 2.57
C PRO A 238 19.90 -18.07 2.60
N GLY A 239 20.49 -18.48 1.49
CA GLY A 239 21.20 -19.74 1.37
C GLY A 239 22.10 -19.93 2.58
N THR A 240 21.88 -21.05 3.25
CA THR A 240 22.79 -21.70 4.16
C THR A 240 24.19 -21.79 3.54
N GLU A 241 25.07 -20.84 3.86
CA GLU A 241 26.51 -21.09 3.78
C GLU A 241 26.92 -21.82 5.06
N VAL A 242 26.82 -23.14 4.98
CA VAL A 242 27.65 -24.08 5.73
C VAL A 242 28.92 -24.32 4.89
N ASP A 243 30.06 -24.23 5.55
CA ASP A 243 31.42 -24.63 5.19
C ASP A 243 32.27 -23.74 4.25
N ARG A 244 33.14 -22.92 4.86
CA ARG A 244 34.60 -23.18 4.93
C ARG A 244 35.31 -22.41 6.04
#